data_AF-A0A5N5JVI6-F1
#
_entry.id   AF-A0A5N5JVI6-F1
#
_cell.length_a   1.000
_cell.length_b   1.000
_cell.length_c   1.000
_cell.angle_alpha   90.00
_cell.angle_beta   90.00
_cell.angle_gamma   90.00
#
_symmetry.space_group_name_H-M   'P 1'
#
loop_
_entity.id
_entity.type
_entity.pdbx_description
1 polymer ?
#
loop_
_entity_poly.entity_id
_entity_poly.type
_entity_poly.pdbx_seq_one_letter_code
_entity_poly.pdbx_strand_id
1 'polypeptide(L)'
;MSSPFAKMDTDDDPSSAAELAFAKVDRTLQKQARELKHVKTELGSRMGDLTTEVGGLKTDVHGLVSLLLEMQRRRDLNEERDAYRQQMLFNGIKRIAEDVHVLKQRVRALETAATGGGGDRGDGSKDDNNNGAAVHTTSPRKSSGGGGGGSCEVRTPGSVNAVKRAAENRKNFERTLEHHITQMNIAMTIDEVQASGSLAVKYSDELLKNFM
;
A
#
# COMPACT_ATOMS: atom_id res chain seq x y z
N MET A 1 -98.76 26.50 -79.72
CA MET A 1 -97.56 25.65 -79.86
C MET A 1 -96.96 25.51 -78.48
N SER A 2 -96.88 24.28 -77.98
CA SER A 2 -96.52 23.91 -76.62
C SER A 2 -95.08 24.26 -76.26
N SER A 3 -94.89 24.75 -75.04
CA SER A 3 -93.61 24.78 -74.33
C SER A 3 -93.52 23.53 -73.44
N PRO A 4 -92.38 22.82 -73.37
CA PRO A 4 -92.15 21.84 -72.34
C PRO A 4 -91.14 22.40 -71.32
N PHE A 5 -91.64 22.76 -70.14
CA PHE A 5 -90.81 22.89 -68.94
C PHE A 5 -90.57 21.48 -68.40
N ALA A 6 -89.37 20.94 -68.63
CA ALA A 6 -88.92 19.72 -67.98
C ALA A 6 -88.69 20.03 -66.49
N LYS A 7 -89.57 19.51 -65.62
CA LYS A 7 -89.29 19.38 -64.20
C LYS A 7 -88.27 18.24 -64.05
N MET A 8 -87.07 18.62 -63.67
CA MET A 8 -86.01 17.71 -63.26
C MET A 8 -86.22 17.48 -61.76
N ASP A 9 -86.95 16.41 -61.43
CA ASP A 9 -87.10 15.96 -60.05
C ASP A 9 -85.77 15.34 -59.60
N THR A 10 -85.01 16.10 -58.82
CA THR A 10 -83.88 15.58 -58.06
C THR A 10 -84.41 15.07 -56.73
N ASP A 11 -84.75 13.78 -56.68
CA ASP A 11 -84.98 13.05 -55.43
C ASP A 11 -83.64 12.85 -54.71
N ASP A 12 -83.17 13.90 -54.01
CA ASP A 12 -82.08 13.81 -53.05
C ASP A 12 -82.62 13.17 -51.76
N ASP A 13 -82.53 11.85 -51.67
CA ASP A 13 -83.00 11.06 -50.54
C ASP A 13 -82.05 11.27 -49.32
N PRO A 14 -82.48 11.97 -48.25
CA PRO A 14 -81.61 12.35 -47.13
C PRO A 14 -81.05 11.15 -46.34
N SER A 15 -81.64 9.95 -46.53
CA SER A 15 -81.16 8.69 -45.94
C SER A 15 -79.81 8.25 -46.52
N SER A 16 -79.53 8.51 -47.80
CA SER A 16 -78.28 8.10 -48.47
C SER A 16 -77.07 8.90 -47.98
N ALA A 17 -77.27 10.20 -47.72
CA ALA A 17 -76.21 11.08 -47.21
C ALA A 17 -75.79 10.71 -45.77
N ALA A 18 -76.75 10.31 -44.93
CA ALA A 18 -76.47 9.87 -43.57
C ALA A 18 -75.68 8.55 -43.55
N GLU A 19 -76.06 7.56 -44.36
CA GLU A 19 -75.33 6.30 -44.49
C GLU A 19 -73.90 6.51 -45.00
N LEU A 20 -73.71 7.40 -45.98
CA LEU A 20 -72.38 7.76 -46.48
C LEU A 20 -71.51 8.42 -45.39
N ALA A 21 -72.12 9.29 -44.56
CA ALA A 21 -71.43 9.93 -43.43
C ALA A 21 -71.01 8.90 -42.37
N PHE A 22 -71.90 7.97 -41.99
CA PHE A 22 -71.57 6.88 -41.08
C PHE A 22 -70.46 5.98 -41.63
N ALA A 23 -70.51 5.60 -42.90
CA ALA A 23 -69.46 4.80 -43.54
C ALA A 23 -68.11 5.51 -43.60
N LYS A 24 -68.10 6.84 -43.69
CA LYS A 24 -66.88 7.66 -43.64
C LYS A 24 -66.32 7.75 -42.22
N VAL A 25 -67.18 7.92 -41.22
CA VAL A 25 -66.79 7.90 -39.80
C VAL A 25 -66.20 6.54 -39.44
N ASP A 26 -66.87 5.44 -39.82
CA ASP A 26 -66.38 4.08 -39.55
C ASP A 26 -65.02 3.83 -40.20
N ARG A 27 -64.84 4.20 -41.48
CA ARG A 27 -63.53 4.13 -42.14
C ARG A 27 -62.44 4.93 -41.41
N THR A 28 -62.79 6.10 -40.86
CA THR A 28 -61.85 6.94 -40.11
C THR A 28 -61.47 6.28 -38.79
N LEU A 29 -62.44 5.76 -38.04
CA LEU A 29 -62.21 5.02 -36.79
C LEU A 29 -61.37 3.77 -37.02
N GLN A 30 -61.65 3.00 -38.07
CA GLN A 30 -60.86 1.83 -38.44
C GLN A 30 -59.40 2.20 -38.78
N LYS A 31 -59.18 3.33 -39.47
CA LYS A 31 -57.82 3.82 -39.76
C LYS A 31 -57.09 4.18 -38.46
N GLN A 32 -57.72 4.96 -37.59
CA GLN A 32 -57.15 5.35 -36.29
C GLN A 32 -56.84 4.13 -35.41
N ALA A 33 -57.72 3.12 -35.39
CA ALA A 33 -57.49 1.89 -34.63
C ALA A 33 -56.26 1.11 -35.14
N ARG A 34 -56.05 1.07 -36.46
CA ARG A 34 -54.85 0.43 -37.05
C ARG A 34 -53.57 1.20 -36.71
N GLU A 35 -53.61 2.54 -36.79
CA GLU A 35 -52.48 3.39 -36.42
C GLU A 35 -52.13 3.23 -34.94
N LEU A 36 -53.13 3.27 -34.04
CA LEU A 36 -52.95 3.04 -32.61
C LEU A 36 -52.37 1.64 -32.32
N LYS A 37 -52.82 0.61 -33.04
CA LYS A 37 -52.27 -0.74 -32.92
C LYS A 37 -50.79 -0.76 -33.32
N HIS A 38 -50.42 -0.06 -34.39
CA HIS A 38 -49.03 0.03 -34.84
C HIS A 38 -48.14 0.77 -33.82
N VAL A 39 -48.59 1.94 -33.35
CA VAL A 39 -47.87 2.72 -32.31
C VAL A 39 -47.69 1.89 -31.05
N LYS A 40 -48.72 1.15 -30.63
CA LYS A 40 -48.64 0.25 -29.46
C LYS A 40 -47.58 -0.84 -29.64
N THR A 41 -47.49 -1.44 -30.83
CA THR A 41 -46.46 -2.46 -31.11
C THR A 41 -45.06 -1.87 -31.13
N GLU A 42 -44.88 -0.68 -31.70
CA GLU A 42 -43.58 0.01 -31.75
C GLU A 42 -43.11 0.42 -30.35
N LEU A 43 -44.00 0.98 -29.54
CA LEU A 43 -43.71 1.32 -28.15
C LEU A 43 -43.35 0.07 -27.34
N GLY A 44 -44.07 -1.04 -27.55
CA GLY A 44 -43.74 -2.32 -26.94
C GLY A 44 -42.33 -2.81 -27.27
N SER A 45 -41.92 -2.71 -28.54
CA SER A 45 -40.56 -3.06 -28.97
C SER A 45 -39.51 -2.17 -28.31
N ARG A 46 -39.69 -0.85 -28.37
CA ARG A 46 -38.75 0.12 -27.76
C ARG A 46 -38.61 -0.06 -26.26
N MET A 47 -39.70 -0.37 -25.55
CA MET A 47 -39.64 -0.69 -24.13
C MET A 47 -38.85 -1.98 -23.86
N GLY A 48 -38.97 -2.99 -24.72
CA GLY A 48 -38.18 -4.22 -24.65
C GLY A 48 -36.69 -3.98 -24.85
N ASP A 49 -36.34 -3.18 -25.87
CA ASP A 49 -34.95 -2.80 -26.15
C ASP A 49 -34.34 -2.03 -24.97
N LEU A 50 -35.07 -1.03 -24.45
CA LEU A 50 -34.63 -0.24 -23.29
C LEU A 50 -34.47 -1.10 -22.03
N THR A 51 -35.36 -2.06 -21.81
CA THR A 51 -35.25 -3.00 -20.68
C THR A 51 -33.97 -3.84 -20.78
N THR A 52 -33.63 -4.27 -22.00
CA THR A 52 -32.40 -5.04 -22.25
C THR A 52 -31.16 -4.18 -22.03
N GLU A 53 -31.16 -2.95 -22.53
CA GLU A 53 -30.05 -2.00 -22.39
C GLU A 53 -29.81 -1.63 -20.91
N VAL A 54 -30.89 -1.36 -20.16
CA VAL A 54 -30.81 -1.11 -18.70
C VAL A 54 -30.27 -2.33 -17.96
N GLY A 55 -30.66 -3.55 -18.36
CA GLY A 55 -30.11 -4.78 -17.81
C GLY A 55 -28.61 -4.95 -18.08
N GLY A 56 -28.16 -4.61 -19.30
CA GLY A 56 -26.75 -4.59 -19.68
C GLY A 56 -25.95 -3.58 -18.86
N LEU A 57 -26.39 -2.32 -18.84
CA LEU A 57 -25.75 -1.26 -18.06
C LEU A 57 -25.67 -1.59 -16.57
N LYS A 58 -26.71 -2.20 -15.99
CA LYS A 58 -26.67 -2.66 -14.61
C LYS A 58 -25.53 -3.66 -14.40
N THR A 59 -25.36 -4.62 -15.29
CA THR A 59 -24.28 -5.62 -15.21
C THR A 59 -22.91 -4.96 -15.31
N ASP A 60 -22.72 -4.05 -16.25
CA ASP A 60 -21.47 -3.32 -16.45
C ASP A 60 -21.10 -2.49 -15.22
N VAL A 61 -22.07 -1.78 -14.62
CA VAL A 61 -21.86 -1.03 -13.37
C VAL A 61 -21.38 -1.94 -12.23
N HIS A 62 -21.95 -3.14 -12.08
CA HIS A 62 -21.50 -4.09 -11.05
C HIS A 62 -20.07 -4.58 -11.33
N GLY A 63 -19.72 -4.81 -12.59
CA GLY A 63 -18.37 -5.16 -13.01
C GLY A 63 -17.36 -4.06 -12.67
N LEU A 64 -17.69 -2.80 -12.98
CA LEU A 64 -16.85 -1.64 -12.69
C LEU A 64 -16.66 -1.42 -11.18
N VAL A 65 -17.70 -1.59 -10.37
CA VAL A 65 -17.60 -1.50 -8.91
C VAL A 65 -16.65 -2.57 -8.35
N SER A 66 -16.75 -3.80 -8.86
CA SER A 66 -15.87 -4.89 -8.43
C SER A 66 -14.40 -4.62 -8.80
N LEU A 67 -14.16 -4.10 -10.02
CA LEU A 67 -12.83 -3.70 -10.46
C LEU A 67 -12.25 -2.55 -9.61
N LEU A 68 -13.07 -1.55 -9.30
CA LEU A 68 -12.66 -0.42 -8.45
C LEU A 68 -12.23 -0.88 -7.06
N LEU A 69 -12.99 -1.78 -6.43
CA LEU A 69 -12.65 -2.35 -5.13
C LEU A 69 -11.33 -3.12 -5.17
N GLU A 70 -11.11 -3.93 -6.20
CA GLU A 70 -9.86 -4.67 -6.37
C GLU A 70 -8.66 -3.73 -6.60
N MET A 71 -8.84 -2.66 -7.39
CA MET A 71 -7.79 -1.65 -7.58
C MET A 71 -7.47 -0.92 -6.28
N GLN A 72 -8.48 -0.56 -5.47
CA GLN A 72 -8.28 0.06 -4.17
C GLN A 72 -7.48 -0.88 -3.25
N ARG A 73 -7.89 -2.15 -3.14
CA ARG A 73 -7.18 -3.15 -2.33
C ARG A 73 -5.71 -3.30 -2.73
N ARG A 74 -5.41 -3.33 -4.04
CA ARG A 74 -4.03 -3.41 -4.54
C ARG A 74 -3.22 -2.15 -4.23
N ARG A 75 -3.84 -0.97 -4.25
CA ARG A 75 -3.20 0.28 -3.85
C ARG A 75 -2.82 0.23 -2.37
N ASP A 76 -3.77 -0.11 -1.50
CA ASP A 76 -3.56 -0.17 -0.05
C ASP A 76 -2.42 -1.14 0.31
N LEU A 77 -2.37 -2.31 -0.33
CA LEU A 77 -1.27 -3.27 -0.15
C LEU A 77 0.10 -2.71 -0.59
N ASN A 78 0.14 -1.93 -1.67
CA ASN A 78 1.39 -1.35 -2.16
C ASN A 78 1.87 -0.21 -1.25
N GLU A 79 0.97 0.63 -0.77
CA GLU A 79 1.29 1.69 0.20
C GLU A 79 1.91 1.10 1.47
N GLU A 80 1.33 0.02 1.99
CA GLU A 80 1.86 -0.66 3.18
C GLU A 80 3.25 -1.27 2.92
N ARG A 81 3.45 -1.94 1.79
CA ARG A 81 4.79 -2.47 1.40
C ARG A 81 5.82 -1.36 1.28
N ASP A 82 5.43 -0.22 0.71
CA ASP A 82 6.31 0.93 0.54
C ASP A 82 6.67 1.57 1.88
N ALA A 83 5.73 1.62 2.83
CA ALA A 83 6.01 2.08 4.19
C ALA A 83 7.14 1.25 4.85
N TYR A 84 7.08 -0.08 4.77
CA TYR A 84 8.12 -0.95 5.31
C TYR A 84 9.47 -0.80 4.58
N ARG A 85 9.46 -0.65 3.24
CA ARG A 85 10.70 -0.39 2.47
C ARG A 85 11.34 0.93 2.88
N GLN A 86 10.53 1.98 3.02
CA GLN A 86 11.00 3.29 3.49
C GLN A 86 11.55 3.21 4.91
N GLN A 87 10.90 2.46 5.80
CA GLN A 87 11.39 2.25 7.15
C GLN A 87 12.77 1.57 7.19
N MET A 88 12.97 0.50 6.41
CA MET A 88 14.28 -0.15 6.30
C MET A 88 15.36 0.80 5.78
N LEU A 89 15.06 1.58 4.74
CA LEU A 89 15.99 2.57 4.18
C LEU A 89 16.33 3.67 5.20
N PHE A 90 15.33 4.19 5.91
CA PHE A 90 15.52 5.22 6.92
C PHE A 90 16.37 4.71 8.09
N ASN A 91 16.11 3.50 8.58
CA ASN A 91 16.93 2.86 9.62
C ASN A 91 18.39 2.69 9.15
N GLY A 92 18.60 2.25 7.91
CA GLY A 92 19.93 2.15 7.29
C GLY A 92 20.67 3.48 7.25
N ILE A 93 20.02 4.54 6.76
CA ILE A 93 20.60 5.89 6.69
C ILE A 93 20.93 6.41 8.09
N LYS A 94 20.02 6.25 9.05
CA LYS A 94 20.24 6.67 10.44
C LYS A 94 21.48 6.00 11.02
N ARG A 95 21.65 4.70 10.80
CA ARG A 95 22.82 3.97 11.29
C ARG A 95 24.13 4.45 10.66
N ILE A 96 24.14 4.65 9.35
CA ILE A 96 25.31 5.20 8.65
C ILE A 96 25.69 6.59 9.21
N ALA A 97 24.70 7.44 9.49
CA ALA A 97 24.96 8.75 10.07
C ALA A 97 25.60 8.68 11.47
N GLU A 98 25.14 7.75 12.32
CA GLU A 98 25.75 7.46 13.62
C GLU A 98 27.21 7.01 13.46
N ASP A 99 27.49 6.12 12.51
CA ASP A 99 28.83 5.58 12.27
C ASP A 99 29.79 6.66 11.74
N VAL A 100 29.35 7.49 10.80
CA VAL A 100 30.11 8.64 10.31
C VAL A 100 30.42 9.61 11.44
N HIS A 101 29.49 9.81 12.38
CA HIS A 101 29.71 10.66 13.55
C HIS A 101 30.80 10.08 14.47
N VAL A 102 30.72 8.79 14.79
CA VAL A 102 31.74 8.09 15.61
C VAL A 102 33.11 8.11 14.92
N LEU A 103 33.15 7.86 13.61
CA LEU A 103 34.40 7.90 12.83
C LEU A 103 35.03 9.29 12.87
N LYS A 104 34.23 10.35 12.69
CA LYS A 104 34.69 11.73 12.78
C LYS A 104 35.28 12.08 14.14
N GLN A 105 34.69 11.59 15.23
CA GLN A 105 35.24 11.76 16.58
C GLN A 105 36.59 11.05 16.74
N ARG A 106 36.71 9.80 16.25
CA ARG A 106 37.96 9.04 16.30
C ARG A 106 39.08 9.69 15.48
N VAL A 107 38.77 10.18 14.28
CA VAL A 107 39.75 10.88 13.43
C VAL A 107 40.27 12.13 14.15
N ARG A 108 39.39 12.94 14.74
CA ARG A 108 39.82 14.13 15.52
C ARG A 108 40.71 13.75 16.70
N ALA A 109 40.37 12.69 17.44
CA ALA A 109 41.20 12.21 18.54
C ALA A 109 42.61 11.81 18.06
N LEU A 110 42.71 11.14 16.92
CA LEU A 110 43.98 10.79 16.30
C LEU A 110 44.77 12.01 15.82
N GLU A 111 44.11 13.01 15.22
CA GLU A 111 44.75 14.27 14.82
C GLU A 111 45.35 15.01 16.02
N THR A 112 44.63 15.10 17.14
CA THR A 112 45.15 15.71 18.38
C THR A 112 46.32 14.93 18.96
N ALA A 113 46.28 13.59 18.91
CA ALA A 113 47.39 12.75 19.35
C ALA A 113 48.63 12.89 18.44
N ALA A 114 48.42 13.08 17.13
CA ALA A 114 49.50 13.24 16.15
C ALA A 114 50.15 14.63 16.19
N THR A 115 49.41 15.68 16.57
CA THR A 115 49.92 17.06 16.64
C THR A 115 50.45 17.46 18.02
N GLY A 116 50.11 16.73 19.09
CA GLY A 116 50.47 17.05 20.48
C GLY A 116 51.68 16.32 21.07
N GLY A 117 52.49 15.61 20.27
CA GLY A 117 53.68 14.87 20.74
C GLY A 117 54.99 15.66 20.77
N GLY A 118 54.97 16.96 20.49
CA GLY A 118 56.16 17.79 20.34
C GLY A 118 56.08 19.10 21.11
N GLY A 119 56.45 19.05 22.39
CA GLY A 119 56.95 20.22 23.13
C GLY A 119 55.99 20.82 24.16
N ASP A 120 56.09 20.37 25.41
CA ASP A 120 56.13 21.31 26.52
C ASP A 120 57.06 20.81 27.63
N ARG A 121 58.29 21.34 27.62
CA ARG A 121 59.19 21.40 28.77
C ARG A 121 59.25 22.88 29.18
N GLY A 122 58.45 23.24 30.18
CA GLY A 122 58.51 24.51 30.90
C GLY A 122 57.64 24.37 32.15
N ASP A 123 58.21 23.94 33.27
CA ASP A 123 58.79 24.79 34.32
C ASP A 123 57.75 25.63 35.08
N GLY A 124 57.57 25.25 36.35
CA GLY A 124 57.19 26.06 37.51
C GLY A 124 55.98 27.00 37.44
N SER A 125 54.94 26.70 38.22
CA SER A 125 54.65 27.45 39.47
C SER A 125 53.34 27.00 40.11
N LYS A 126 53.34 27.08 41.45
CA LYS A 126 52.29 26.79 42.42
C LYS A 126 50.98 27.55 42.13
N ASP A 127 49.84 26.97 42.51
CA ASP A 127 49.17 27.40 43.74
C ASP A 127 47.98 26.49 44.09
N ASP A 128 47.82 26.37 45.40
CA ASP A 128 46.85 25.57 46.14
C ASP A 128 45.40 25.93 45.79
N ASN A 129 44.51 24.93 45.68
CA ASN A 129 43.29 25.05 46.46
C ASN A 129 42.69 23.72 46.88
N ASN A 130 42.64 23.61 48.20
CA ASN A 130 42.07 22.59 49.03
C ASN A 130 40.54 22.77 49.07
N ASN A 131 39.76 21.72 48.80
CA ASN A 131 38.55 21.51 49.58
C ASN A 131 38.19 20.03 49.64
N GLY A 132 38.30 19.49 50.85
CA GLY A 132 38.13 18.09 51.15
C GLY A 132 36.67 17.64 51.22
N ALA A 133 36.51 16.34 50.98
CA ALA A 133 35.55 15.52 51.69
C ALA A 133 36.16 14.11 51.78
N ALA A 134 36.81 13.86 52.91
CA ALA A 134 37.20 12.53 53.36
C ALA A 134 35.97 11.76 53.88
N VAL A 135 36.22 10.50 54.29
CA VAL A 135 35.37 9.54 55.05
C VAL A 135 34.80 8.43 54.15
N HIS A 136 34.98 7.13 54.37
CA HIS A 136 35.84 6.32 55.25
C HIS A 136 35.76 4.87 54.72
N THR A 137 36.91 4.19 54.70
CA THR A 137 37.17 2.79 55.11
C THR A 137 36.06 1.72 55.03
N THR A 138 36.34 0.58 54.39
CA THR A 138 36.86 -0.64 55.05
C THR A 138 36.90 -1.83 54.08
N SER A 139 38.06 -2.48 53.99
CA SER A 139 38.17 -3.89 53.57
C SER A 139 37.79 -4.81 54.75
N PRO A 140 37.49 -6.09 54.49
CA PRO A 140 38.43 -7.08 55.02
C PRO A 140 38.67 -8.34 54.15
N ARG A 141 39.90 -8.85 54.32
CA ARG A 141 40.32 -10.28 54.41
C ARG A 141 40.12 -11.24 53.23
N LYS A 142 41.27 -11.49 52.58
CA LYS A 142 42.01 -12.78 52.46
C LYS A 142 41.32 -14.03 53.08
N SER A 143 40.97 -15.00 52.23
CA SER A 143 40.96 -16.42 52.59
C SER A 143 41.63 -17.25 51.50
N SER A 144 42.67 -17.98 51.93
CA SER A 144 43.47 -18.93 51.18
C SER A 144 42.80 -20.31 51.12
N GLY A 145 42.77 -20.90 49.92
CA GLY A 145 42.54 -22.32 49.64
C GLY A 145 42.52 -22.47 48.11
N GLY A 146 43.42 -23.16 47.42
CA GLY A 146 44.22 -24.31 47.82
C GLY A 146 43.60 -25.57 47.25
N GLY A 147 43.94 -25.91 46.00
CA GLY A 147 43.78 -27.25 45.45
C GLY A 147 42.86 -27.36 44.22
N GLY A 148 43.39 -27.93 43.14
CA GLY A 148 42.59 -28.51 42.06
C GLY A 148 42.99 -28.05 40.67
N GLY A 149 44.13 -28.55 40.19
CA GLY A 149 44.54 -28.42 38.80
C GLY A 149 43.47 -28.91 37.84
N GLY A 150 43.05 -28.01 36.97
CA GLY A 150 42.08 -28.24 35.92
C GLY A 150 42.05 -26.99 35.08
N SER A 151 43.20 -26.64 34.49
CA SER A 151 43.24 -25.69 33.38
C SER A 151 42.46 -26.33 32.23
N CYS A 152 41.13 -26.20 32.28
CA CYS A 152 40.32 -26.17 31.10
C CYS A 152 40.81 -24.94 30.35
N GLU A 153 41.81 -25.19 29.50
CA GLU A 153 42.24 -24.31 28.44
C GLU A 153 41.00 -24.13 27.57
N VAL A 154 40.13 -23.18 27.97
CA VAL A 154 39.05 -22.68 27.14
C VAL A 154 39.80 -22.01 26.00
N ARG A 155 40.09 -22.81 24.98
CA ARG A 155 40.61 -22.38 23.69
C ARG A 155 39.58 -21.39 23.17
N THR A 156 39.80 -20.11 23.48
CA THR A 156 39.18 -19.00 22.78
C THR A 156 39.30 -19.33 21.30
N PRO A 157 38.17 -19.52 20.58
CA PRO A 157 38.23 -19.85 19.17
C PRO A 157 39.07 -18.79 18.49
N GLY A 158 40.20 -19.18 17.90
CA GLY A 158 41.13 -18.25 17.26
C GLY A 158 40.36 -17.29 16.34
N SER A 159 40.81 -16.03 16.26
CA SER A 159 40.10 -14.93 15.59
C SER A 159 39.53 -15.29 14.21
N VAL A 160 40.20 -16.17 13.47
CA VAL A 160 39.76 -16.72 12.17
C VAL A 160 38.40 -17.44 12.24
N ASN A 161 38.14 -18.21 13.31
CA ASN A 161 36.87 -18.90 13.52
C ASN A 161 35.77 -17.95 14.02
N ALA A 162 36.12 -16.82 14.62
CA ALA A 162 35.15 -15.78 14.97
C ALA A 162 34.70 -15.02 13.71
N VAL A 163 35.64 -14.65 12.83
CA VAL A 163 35.35 -13.96 11.56
C VAL A 163 34.50 -14.84 10.63
N LYS A 164 34.82 -16.14 10.50
CA LYS A 164 34.01 -17.07 9.69
C LYS A 164 32.58 -17.20 10.21
N ARG A 165 32.39 -17.35 11.53
CA ARG A 165 31.06 -17.42 12.15
C ARG A 165 30.26 -16.12 11.97
N ALA A 166 30.90 -14.96 12.10
CA ALA A 166 30.25 -13.68 11.84
C ALA A 166 29.79 -13.56 10.38
N ALA A 167 30.62 -13.98 9.42
CA ALA A 167 30.28 -13.99 8.00
C ALA A 167 29.12 -14.96 7.67
N GLU A 168 29.09 -16.14 8.29
CA GLU A 168 27.99 -17.10 8.12
C GLU A 168 26.69 -16.59 8.73
N ASN A 169 26.73 -16.02 9.94
CA ASN A 169 25.57 -15.40 10.58
C ASN A 169 24.98 -14.28 9.72
N ARG A 170 25.85 -13.43 9.14
CA ARG A 170 25.43 -12.39 8.21
C ARG A 170 24.69 -12.95 7.00
N LYS A 171 25.26 -13.97 6.35
CA LYS A 171 24.59 -14.64 5.21
C LYS A 171 23.24 -15.25 5.60
N ASN A 172 23.11 -15.76 6.82
CA ASN A 172 21.84 -16.28 7.31
C ASN A 172 20.81 -15.16 7.45
N PHE A 173 21.18 -14.03 8.05
CA PHE A 173 20.29 -12.87 8.16
C PHE A 173 19.92 -12.28 6.79
N GLU A 174 20.84 -12.22 5.83
CA GLU A 174 20.56 -11.79 4.45
C GLU A 174 19.50 -12.70 3.81
N ARG A 175 19.65 -14.03 3.90
CA ARG A 175 18.65 -14.98 3.38
C ARG A 175 17.29 -14.83 4.06
N THR A 176 17.27 -14.66 5.39
CA THR A 176 16.01 -14.50 6.12
C THR A 176 15.32 -13.17 5.78
N LEU A 177 16.08 -12.09 5.61
CA LEU A 177 15.56 -10.81 5.14
C LEU A 177 14.96 -10.94 3.74
N GLU A 178 15.68 -11.52 2.79
CA GLU A 178 15.20 -11.74 1.42
C GLU A 178 13.92 -12.58 1.38
N HIS A 179 13.85 -13.61 2.22
CA HIS A 179 12.66 -14.43 2.37
C HIS A 179 11.45 -13.59 2.80
N HIS A 180 11.59 -12.77 3.84
CA HIS A 180 10.47 -11.95 4.33
C HIS A 180 10.10 -10.81 3.38
N ILE A 181 11.06 -10.22 2.66
CA ILE A 181 10.76 -9.26 1.59
C ILE A 181 9.95 -9.95 0.48
N THR A 182 10.31 -11.18 0.12
CA THR A 182 9.58 -11.96 -0.88
C THR A 182 8.16 -12.27 -0.41
N GLN A 183 7.99 -12.73 0.84
CA GLN A 183 6.68 -12.99 1.44
C GLN A 183 5.81 -11.73 1.47
N MET A 184 6.38 -10.60 1.90
CA MET A 184 5.72 -9.30 1.91
C MET A 184 5.26 -8.86 0.50
N ASN A 185 6.04 -9.16 -0.53
CA ASN A 185 5.71 -8.81 -1.93
C ASN A 185 4.60 -9.69 -2.52
N ILE A 186 4.48 -10.95 -2.10
CA ILE A 186 3.45 -11.88 -2.60
C ILE A 186 2.18 -11.88 -1.74
N ALA A 187 2.25 -11.35 -0.51
CA ALA A 187 1.14 -11.25 0.42
C ALA A 187 -0.11 -10.64 -0.24
N MET A 188 -1.26 -11.26 -0.01
CA MET A 188 -2.55 -10.82 -0.59
C MET A 188 -3.40 -10.05 0.41
N THR A 189 -3.00 -10.02 1.68
CA THR A 189 -3.68 -9.30 2.75
C THR A 189 -2.75 -8.29 3.42
N ILE A 190 -3.32 -7.24 4.00
CA ILE A 190 -2.56 -6.23 4.73
C ILE A 190 -1.88 -6.86 5.95
N ASP A 191 -2.57 -7.75 6.67
CA ASP A 191 -2.02 -8.45 7.83
C ASP A 191 -0.78 -9.29 7.49
N GLU A 192 -0.78 -9.96 6.34
CA GLU A 192 0.39 -10.71 5.84
C GLU A 192 1.56 -9.79 5.47
N VAL A 193 1.27 -8.65 4.83
CA VAL A 193 2.26 -7.61 4.53
C VAL A 193 2.86 -7.10 5.83
N GLN A 194 2.04 -6.83 6.85
CA GLN A 194 2.49 -6.35 8.15
C GLN A 194 3.35 -7.37 8.89
N ALA A 195 2.90 -8.62 8.97
CA ALA A 195 3.64 -9.69 9.63
C ALA A 195 5.02 -9.90 8.98
N SER A 196 5.07 -9.96 7.65
CA SER A 196 6.31 -10.16 6.90
C SER A 196 7.20 -8.91 6.90
N GLY A 197 6.60 -7.73 6.75
CA GLY A 197 7.27 -6.43 6.74
C GLY A 197 7.94 -6.10 8.07
N SER A 198 7.26 -6.35 9.19
CA SER A 198 7.84 -6.18 10.52
C SER A 198 9.04 -7.11 10.77
N LEU A 199 8.99 -8.35 10.27
CA LEU A 199 10.13 -9.26 10.34
C LEU A 199 11.28 -8.80 9.42
N ALA A 200 10.98 -8.34 8.21
CA ALA A 200 11.98 -7.77 7.31
C ALA A 200 12.71 -6.59 7.94
N VAL A 201 11.98 -5.63 8.55
CA VAL A 201 12.59 -4.51 9.29
C VAL A 201 13.51 -5.02 10.40
N LYS A 202 13.03 -5.96 11.21
CA LYS A 202 13.83 -6.52 12.31
C LYS A 202 15.13 -7.15 11.81
N TYR A 203 15.09 -7.96 10.75
CA TYR A 203 16.29 -8.62 10.21
C TYR A 203 17.21 -7.63 9.49
N SER A 204 16.67 -6.57 8.88
CA SER A 204 17.45 -5.46 8.34
C SER A 204 18.23 -4.74 9.44
N ASP A 205 17.59 -4.45 10.58
CA ASP A 205 18.25 -3.83 11.73
C ASP A 205 19.34 -4.73 12.32
N GLU A 206 19.11 -6.05 12.43
CA GLU A 206 20.12 -7.00 12.89
C GLU A 206 21.31 -7.11 11.92
N LEU A 207 21.08 -7.04 10.60
CA LEU A 207 22.16 -6.97 9.63
C LEU A 207 23.03 -5.73 9.82
N LEU A 208 22.41 -4.58 10.01
CA LEU A 208 23.10 -3.32 10.23
C LEU A 208 23.92 -3.33 11.52
N LYS A 209 23.43 -4.00 12.58
CA LYS A 209 24.19 -4.17 13.83
C LYS A 209 25.44 -5.05 13.65
N ASN A 210 25.35 -6.11 12.85
CA ASN A 210 26.44 -7.09 12.65
C ASN A 210 27.54 -6.60 11.69
N PHE A 211 27.41 -5.41 11.09
CA PHE A 211 28.48 -4.80 10.30
C PHE A 211 29.59 -4.17 11.15
N MET A 212 29.40 -4.08 12.47
CA MET A 212 30.37 -3.57 13.44
C MET A 212 30.87 -4.66 14.39
#